data_AF-A0A356KBM9-F1
#
_entry.id   AF-A0A356KBM9-F1
#
_cell.length_a   1.000
_cell.length_b   1.000
_cell.length_c   1.000
_cell.angle_alpha   90.00
_cell.angle_beta   90.00
_cell.angle_gamma   90.00
#
_symmetry.space_group_name_H-M   'P 1'
#
loop_
_entity.id
_entity.type
_entity.pdbx_description
1 polymer ?
#
loop_
_entity_poly.entity_id
_entity_poly.type
_entity_poly.pdbx_seq_one_letter_code
_entity_poly.pdbx_strand_id
1 'polypeptide(L)'
;MTIDGEIGRFSDIRYYNGHGSNHWYHVVLMEGRNREVRLLFASQGVKVTRLKRVRFGPVVLPSSLRRGQLMEIGPDDVRRLCDLMGVKYVKSGPDKTKKLNVGNSVLIPYPGLAAPTSHRN
;
A
#
# COMPACT_ATOMS: atom_id res chain seq x y z
N MET A 1 6.41 21.07 -5.95
CA MET A 1 5.41 22.16 -6.11
C MET A 1 4.88 22.54 -4.74
N THR A 2 4.71 23.83 -4.44
CA THR A 2 4.32 24.28 -3.09
C THR A 2 2.86 23.95 -2.79
N ILE A 3 2.62 23.19 -1.73
CA ILE A 3 1.33 22.84 -1.15
C ILE A 3 1.41 23.27 0.32
N ASP A 4 0.51 24.15 0.76
CA ASP A 4 0.45 24.66 2.14
C ASP A 4 1.79 25.23 2.65
N GLY A 5 2.58 25.85 1.75
CA GLY A 5 3.89 26.43 2.08
C GLY A 5 5.09 25.50 1.89
N GLU A 6 4.88 24.24 1.52
CA GLU A 6 5.96 23.26 1.38
C GLU A 6 5.97 22.55 0.02
N ILE A 7 7.17 22.20 -0.47
CA ILE A 7 7.34 21.59 -1.79
C ILE A 7 6.94 20.10 -1.72
N GLY A 8 5.73 19.77 -2.17
CA GLY A 8 5.29 18.40 -2.39
C GLY A 8 5.75 17.85 -3.74
N ARG A 9 6.06 16.55 -3.79
CA ARG A 9 6.34 15.80 -5.03
C ARG A 9 5.96 14.34 -4.89
N PHE A 10 5.51 13.72 -5.99
CA PHE A 10 5.48 12.27 -6.05
C PHE A 10 6.91 11.74 -6.08
N SER A 11 7.18 10.72 -5.27
CA SER A 11 8.45 9.99 -5.32
C SER A 11 8.53 9.09 -6.55
N ASP A 12 7.38 8.62 -7.02
CA ASP A 12 7.21 7.93 -8.29
C ASP A 12 5.80 8.18 -8.83
N ILE A 13 5.66 8.30 -10.15
CA ILE A 13 4.38 8.42 -10.83
C ILE A 13 4.45 7.63 -12.14
N ARG A 14 3.50 6.70 -12.31
CA ARG A 14 3.41 5.84 -13.50
C ARG A 14 2.00 5.82 -14.04
N TYR A 15 1.88 5.97 -15.35
CA TYR A 15 0.63 5.68 -16.04
C TYR A 15 0.31 4.19 -15.90
N TYR A 16 -0.95 3.87 -15.57
CA TYR A 16 -1.42 2.49 -15.43
C TYR A 16 -2.32 2.10 -16.61
N ASN A 17 -3.41 2.84 -16.80
CA ASN A 17 -4.40 2.59 -17.85
C ASN A 17 -5.31 3.82 -18.00
N GLY A 18 -6.14 3.89 -19.02
CA GLY A 18 -7.14 4.94 -19.19
C GLY A 18 -7.76 4.95 -20.58
N HIS A 19 -9.00 5.41 -20.65
CA HIS A 19 -9.71 5.60 -21.91
C HIS A 19 -10.63 6.82 -21.81
N GLY A 20 -10.74 7.58 -22.89
CA GLY A 20 -11.50 8.83 -22.92
C GLY A 20 -10.94 9.83 -21.90
N SER A 21 -11.82 10.46 -21.12
CA SER A 21 -11.42 11.51 -20.17
C SER A 21 -10.87 11.00 -18.83
N ASN A 22 -10.79 9.67 -18.61
CA ASN A 22 -10.38 9.11 -17.32
C ASN A 22 -9.11 8.26 -17.45
N HIS A 23 -8.09 8.65 -16.69
CA HIS A 23 -6.79 7.97 -16.65
C HIS A 23 -6.42 7.59 -15.21
N TRP A 24 -5.82 6.40 -15.08
CA TRP A 24 -5.33 5.83 -13.83
C TRP A 24 -3.82 5.98 -13.76
N TYR A 25 -3.36 6.45 -12.61
CA TYR A 25 -1.94 6.59 -12.29
C TYR A 25 -1.63 5.85 -10.99
N HIS A 26 -0.51 5.15 -10.96
CA HIS A 26 0.12 4.73 -9.72
C HIS A 26 1.05 5.85 -9.25
N VAL A 27 0.81 6.32 -8.04
CA VAL A 27 1.64 7.36 -7.42
C VAL A 27 2.19 6.83 -6.11
N VAL A 28 3.42 7.23 -5.80
CA VAL A 28 4.09 6.90 -4.54
C VAL A 28 4.44 8.19 -3.82
N LEU A 29 4.10 8.24 -2.54
CA LEU A 29 4.52 9.28 -1.61
C LEU A 29 5.30 8.62 -0.48
N MET A 30 6.35 9.29 -0.01
CA MET A 30 7.09 8.90 1.20
C MET A 30 6.48 9.52 2.45
N GLU A 31 5.82 10.67 2.29
CA GLU A 31 5.05 11.34 3.33
C GLU A 31 3.55 11.14 3.11
N GLY A 32 2.75 11.49 4.12
CA GLY A 32 1.31 11.25 4.12
C GLY A 32 0.52 12.47 4.56
N ARG A 33 0.75 13.62 3.93
CA ARG A 33 0.06 14.85 4.32
C ARG A 33 -1.40 14.81 3.90
N ASN A 34 -2.22 15.58 4.62
CA ASN A 34 -3.65 15.59 4.36
C ASN A 34 -3.92 16.06 2.92
N ARG A 35 -4.62 15.23 2.13
CA ARG A 35 -5.03 15.51 0.73
C ARG A 35 -3.88 15.75 -0.26
N GLU A 36 -2.64 15.42 0.09
CA GLU A 36 -1.44 15.72 -0.70
C GLU A 36 -1.54 15.28 -2.18
N VAL A 37 -1.98 14.03 -2.43
CA VAL A 37 -2.18 13.52 -3.80
C VAL A 37 -3.14 14.40 -4.59
N ARG A 38 -4.27 14.79 -3.98
CA ARG A 38 -5.31 15.60 -4.64
C ARG A 38 -4.81 17.01 -4.90
N LEU A 39 -4.09 17.58 -3.94
CA LEU A 39 -3.49 18.90 -4.07
C LEU A 39 -2.44 18.89 -5.19
N LEU A 40 -1.52 17.91 -5.22
CA LEU A 40 -0.52 17.76 -6.29
C LEU A 40 -1.15 17.64 -7.69
N PHE A 41 -2.22 16.88 -7.88
CA PHE A 41 -2.88 16.83 -9.19
C PHE A 41 -3.65 18.11 -9.52
N ALA A 42 -4.38 18.69 -8.56
CA ALA A 42 -5.13 19.93 -8.77
C ALA A 42 -4.19 21.09 -9.15
N SER A 43 -2.99 21.08 -8.60
CA SER A 43 -1.90 22.00 -8.90
C SER A 43 -1.47 21.98 -10.37
N GLN A 44 -1.69 20.85 -11.06
CA GLN A 44 -1.44 20.67 -12.50
C GLN A 44 -2.73 20.82 -13.34
N GLY A 45 -3.81 21.33 -12.75
CA GLY A 45 -5.11 21.46 -13.41
C GLY A 45 -5.89 20.14 -13.57
N VAL A 46 -5.46 19.06 -12.90
CA VAL A 46 -6.10 17.74 -13.03
C VAL A 46 -6.95 17.43 -11.79
N LYS A 47 -8.23 17.09 -12.02
CA LYS A 47 -9.14 16.68 -10.94
C LYS A 47 -9.03 15.19 -10.64
N VAL A 48 -8.78 14.85 -9.37
CA VAL A 48 -8.82 13.45 -8.90
C VAL A 48 -10.26 13.03 -8.58
N THR A 49 -10.84 12.16 -9.40
CA THR A 49 -12.18 11.61 -9.19
C THR A 49 -12.17 10.43 -8.20
N ARG A 50 -11.20 9.53 -8.33
CA ARG A 50 -11.02 8.34 -7.47
C ARG A 50 -9.60 8.28 -6.94
N LEU A 51 -9.47 7.98 -5.65
CA LEU A 51 -8.19 7.74 -4.99
C LEU A 51 -8.32 6.48 -4.15
N LYS A 52 -7.47 5.49 -4.42
CA LYS A 52 -7.42 4.24 -3.65
C LYS A 52 -5.98 3.98 -3.25
N ARG A 53 -5.74 3.80 -1.94
CA ARG A 53 -4.46 3.29 -1.47
C ARG A 53 -4.41 1.78 -1.73
N VAL A 54 -3.48 1.36 -2.57
CA VAL A 54 -3.31 -0.05 -2.99
C VAL A 54 -2.11 -0.73 -2.31
N ARG A 55 -1.23 0.05 -1.69
CA ARG A 55 -0.04 -0.43 -0.98
C ARG A 55 0.29 0.51 0.18
N PHE A 56 0.88 -0.05 1.24
CA PHE A 56 1.50 0.72 2.32
C PHE A 56 2.80 0.02 2.73
N GLY A 57 3.94 0.72 2.57
CA GLY A 57 5.26 0.10 2.73
C GLY A 57 5.38 -1.17 1.86
N PRO A 58 5.76 -2.33 2.44
CA PRO A 58 5.82 -3.61 1.74
C PRO A 58 4.45 -4.31 1.58
N VAL A 59 3.40 -3.85 2.25
CA VAL A 59 2.09 -4.53 2.28
C VAL A 59 1.23 -4.08 1.11
N VAL A 60 0.84 -5.03 0.25
CA VAL A 60 -0.12 -4.80 -0.85
C VAL A 60 -1.53 -5.11 -0.38
N LEU A 61 -2.49 -4.30 -0.82
CA LEU A 61 -3.90 -4.57 -0.61
C LEU A 61 -4.36 -5.72 -1.55
N PRO A 62 -4.76 -6.89 -1.02
CA PRO A 62 -5.18 -8.01 -1.86
C PRO A 62 -6.42 -7.67 -2.68
N SER A 63 -6.46 -8.14 -3.93
CA SER A 63 -7.63 -7.97 -4.80
C SER A 63 -8.87 -8.73 -4.31
N SER A 64 -8.65 -9.81 -3.55
CA SER A 64 -9.71 -10.62 -2.93
C SER A 64 -10.42 -9.90 -1.78
N LEU A 65 -9.78 -8.90 -1.15
CA LEU A 65 -10.33 -8.19 0.00
C LEU A 65 -11.32 -7.11 -0.45
N ARG A 66 -12.60 -7.29 -0.12
CA ARG A 66 -13.67 -6.35 -0.50
C ARG A 66 -13.72 -5.17 0.45
N ARG A 67 -14.36 -4.09 0.00
CA ARG A 67 -14.61 -2.91 0.85
C ARG A 67 -15.41 -3.31 2.09
N GLY A 68 -15.02 -2.77 3.24
CA GLY A 68 -15.64 -3.07 4.54
C GLY A 68 -15.21 -4.40 5.17
N GLN A 69 -14.39 -5.20 4.50
CA GLN A 69 -13.86 -6.43 5.07
C GLN A 69 -12.49 -6.21 5.72
N LEU A 70 -12.19 -7.09 6.68
CA LEU A 70 -10.91 -7.21 7.36
C LEU A 70 -10.30 -8.56 6.97
N MET A 71 -8.99 -8.58 6.83
CA MET A 71 -8.21 -9.81 6.70
C MET A 71 -7.00 -9.70 7.60
N GLU A 72 -6.75 -10.75 8.39
CA GLU A 72 -5.53 -10.86 9.16
C GLU A 72 -4.34 -11.19 8.27
N ILE A 73 -3.20 -10.60 8.60
CA ILE A 73 -1.93 -10.93 7.96
C ILE A 73 -1.36 -12.18 8.63
N GLY A 74 -0.83 -13.11 7.83
CA GLY A 74 -0.25 -14.35 8.33
C GLY A 74 0.93 -14.09 9.29
N PRO A 75 1.17 -14.96 10.28
CA PRO A 75 2.16 -14.71 11.33
C PRO A 75 3.59 -14.53 10.80
N ASP A 76 3.94 -15.17 9.68
CA ASP A 76 5.26 -15.01 9.07
C ASP A 76 5.44 -13.64 8.42
N ASP A 77 4.41 -13.14 7.74
CA ASP A 77 4.41 -11.78 7.19
C ASP A 77 4.45 -10.73 8.32
N VAL A 78 3.71 -10.97 9.42
CA VAL A 78 3.78 -10.08 10.60
C VAL A 78 5.17 -10.08 11.21
N ARG A 79 5.82 -11.24 11.33
CA ARG A 79 7.20 -11.34 11.84
C ARG A 79 8.17 -10.53 10.97
N ARG A 80 8.10 -10.69 9.65
CA ARG A 80 8.94 -9.93 8.70
C ARG A 80 8.71 -8.41 8.80
N LEU A 81 7.47 -7.98 9.02
CA LEU A 81 7.14 -6.57 9.25
C LEU A 81 7.74 -6.06 10.57
N CYS A 82 7.64 -6.85 11.64
CA CYS A 82 8.26 -6.54 12.93
C CYS A 82 9.78 -6.39 12.81
N ASP A 83 10.44 -7.32 12.10
CA ASP A 83 11.88 -7.28 11.86
C ASP A 83 12.28 -6.02 11.07
N LEU A 84 11.53 -5.66 10.03
CA LEU A 84 11.75 -4.43 9.25
C LEU A 84 11.65 -3.16 10.10
N MET A 85 10.78 -3.15 11.11
CA MET A 85 10.59 -2.02 12.01
C MET A 85 11.51 -2.06 13.24
N GLY A 86 12.31 -3.12 13.41
CA GLY A 86 13.11 -3.33 14.62
C GLY A 86 12.28 -3.57 15.87
N VAL A 87 11.03 -4.03 15.73
CA VAL A 87 10.10 -4.27 16.84
C VAL A 87 10.05 -5.77 17.13
N LYS A 88 10.03 -6.15 18.42
CA LYS A 88 9.87 -7.57 18.80
C LYS A 88 8.47 -8.06 18.46
N TYR A 89 8.38 -9.15 17.70
CA TYR A 89 7.11 -9.83 17.44
C TYR A 89 6.58 -10.48 18.73
N VAL A 90 5.37 -10.11 19.14
CA VAL A 90 4.62 -10.75 20.23
C VAL A 90 3.48 -11.54 19.62
N LYS A 91 3.44 -12.84 19.88
CA LYS A 91 2.37 -13.72 19.39
C LYS A 91 1.08 -13.40 20.15
N SER A 92 0.11 -12.81 19.48
CA SER A 92 -1.25 -12.67 19.98
C SER A 92 -1.89 -14.06 20.17
N GLY A 93 -2.77 -14.20 21.16
CA GLY A 93 -3.55 -15.43 21.40
C GLY A 93 -4.48 -15.80 20.22
N PRO A 94 -5.23 -16.92 20.30
CA PRO A 94 -6.02 -17.42 19.17
C PRO A 94 -7.14 -16.44 18.80
N ASP A 95 -7.01 -15.80 17.63
CA ASP A 95 -8.03 -14.92 17.07
C ASP A 95 -9.15 -15.75 16.39
N LYS A 96 -10.41 -15.38 16.67
CA LYS A 96 -11.63 -16.06 16.19
C LYS A 96 -12.17 -15.45 14.89
N THR A 97 -11.40 -14.59 14.23
CA THR A 97 -11.82 -13.93 12.99
C THR A 97 -11.87 -14.94 11.82
N LYS A 98 -12.91 -14.84 10.96
CA LYS A 98 -13.09 -15.72 9.79
C LYS A 98 -11.82 -15.74 8.93
N LYS A 99 -11.07 -16.85 8.97
CA LYS A 99 -9.88 -17.07 8.16
C LYS A 99 -10.25 -17.13 6.68
N LEU A 100 -9.97 -16.06 5.94
CA LEU A 100 -9.79 -16.15 4.50
C LEU A 100 -8.51 -16.98 4.26
N ASN A 101 -8.55 -17.96 3.36
CA ASN A 101 -7.38 -18.76 3.00
C ASN A 101 -6.29 -17.84 2.42
N VAL A 102 -5.24 -17.58 3.22
CA VAL A 102 -4.05 -16.84 2.79
C VAL A 102 -3.20 -17.81 1.98
N GLY A 103 -3.57 -18.01 0.71
CA GLY A 103 -2.78 -18.80 -0.23
C GLY A 103 -1.51 -18.09 -0.70
N ASN A 104 -1.36 -16.79 -0.45
CA ASN A 104 -0.20 -15.99 -0.85
C ASN A 104 0.12 -14.87 0.15
N SER A 105 1.42 -14.63 0.38
CA SER A 105 1.95 -13.50 1.16
C SER A 105 1.46 -12.17 0.58
N VAL A 106 1.15 -11.21 1.46
CA VAL A 106 0.78 -9.84 1.05
C VAL A 106 1.99 -8.91 0.89
N LEU A 107 3.18 -9.44 1.17
CA LEU A 107 4.42 -8.69 1.13
C LEU A 107 5.06 -8.76 -0.26
N ILE A 108 5.50 -7.61 -0.74
CA ILE A 108 6.37 -7.51 -1.92
C ILE A 108 7.83 -7.33 -1.49
N PRO A 109 8.81 -7.61 -2.37
CA PRO A 109 10.19 -7.20 -2.15
C PRO A 109 10.27 -5.71 -1.79
N TYR A 110 10.96 -5.41 -0.70
CA TYR A 110 11.06 -4.06 -0.15
C TYR A 110 12.45 -3.84 0.45
N PRO A 111 13.07 -2.66 0.31
CA PRO A 111 14.38 -2.41 0.91
C PRO A 111 14.38 -2.68 2.42
N GLY A 112 15.34 -3.48 2.90
CA GLY A 112 15.40 -3.91 4.30
C GLY A 112 14.51 -5.10 4.65
N LEU A 113 13.69 -5.60 3.71
CA LEU A 113 12.93 -6.83 3.85
C LEU A 113 13.60 -7.94 3.02
N ALA A 114 13.93 -9.07 3.64
CA ALA A 114 14.42 -10.22 2.89
C ALA A 114 13.40 -10.66 1.84
N ALA A 115 13.86 -11.06 0.65
CA ALA A 115 12.98 -11.46 -0.44
C ALA A 115 12.02 -12.57 0.02
N PRO A 116 10.71 -12.48 -0.28
CA PRO A 116 9.78 -13.54 0.07
C PRO A 116 10.21 -14.82 -0.65
N THR A 117 10.46 -15.88 0.12
CA THR A 117 10.75 -17.22 -0.40
C THR A 117 9.58 -17.65 -1.28
N SER A 118 9.76 -17.60 -2.60
CA SER A 118 8.76 -18.05 -3.55
C SER A 118 8.72 -19.58 -3.50
N HIS A 119 7.77 -20.14 -2.76
CA HIS A 119 7.34 -21.52 -3.01
C HIS A 119 6.56 -21.51 -4.33
N ARG A 120 7.27 -21.71 -5.44
CA ARG A 120 6.66 -22.17 -6.69
C ARG A 120 6.24 -23.63 -6.47
N ASN A 121 4.99 -23.93 -6.81
CA ASN A 121 4.55 -25.27 -7.16
C ASN A 121 4.68 -25.42 -8.68
#